data_AF-K0NNX1-F1
#
_entry.id   AF-K0NNX1-F1
#
_cell.length_a   1.000
_cell.length_b   1.000
_cell.length_c   1.000
_cell.angle_alpha   90.00
_cell.angle_beta   90.00
_cell.angle_gamma   90.00
#
_symmetry.space_group_name_H-M   'P 1'
#
loop_
_entity.id
_entity.type
_entity.pdbx_description
1 polymer ?
#
loop_
_entity_poly.entity_id
_entity_poly.type
_entity_poly.pdbx_seq_one_letter_code
_entity_poly.pdbx_strand_id
1 'polypeptide(L)'
;MKKVRAWNGFVLALDLKSVNPVKAARLVLEQDMAGSVYFFISRPKAVAMAKQIKSLDTDLMISIDLLNCWQIMEVPEFVIKALDADAVFASEWFFPRHEFSETSQANAQVQVYL
;
A
#
# COMPACT_ATOMS: atom_id res chain seq x y z
N MET A 1 -14.77 -16.60 -15.81
CA MET A 1 -14.20 -15.25 -16.02
C MET A 1 -12.90 -15.39 -16.79
N LYS A 2 -12.60 -14.53 -17.75
CA LYS A 2 -11.29 -14.52 -18.43
C LYS A 2 -10.25 -13.95 -17.47
N LYS A 3 -9.15 -14.66 -17.22
CA LYS A 3 -8.08 -14.17 -16.34
C LYS A 3 -7.43 -12.91 -16.94
N VAL A 4 -7.19 -11.91 -16.11
CA VAL A 4 -6.35 -10.76 -16.48
C VAL A 4 -4.93 -11.29 -16.71
N ARG A 5 -4.30 -10.87 -17.82
CA ARG A 5 -2.93 -11.28 -18.13
C ARG A 5 -1.98 -10.46 -17.25
N ALA A 6 -1.27 -11.12 -16.33
CA ALA A 6 -0.16 -10.51 -15.63
C ALA A 6 0.92 -10.11 -16.65
N TRP A 7 1.46 -8.91 -16.51
CA TRP A 7 2.60 -8.44 -17.30
C TRP A 7 3.77 -8.22 -16.36
N ASN A 8 4.88 -8.94 -16.62
CA ASN A 8 6.08 -8.82 -15.82
C ASN A 8 6.55 -7.38 -15.73
N GLY A 9 6.74 -6.88 -14.50
CA GLY A 9 7.16 -5.51 -14.22
C GLY A 9 6.04 -4.48 -14.22
N PHE A 10 4.80 -4.85 -14.56
CA PHE A 10 3.66 -3.97 -14.40
C PHE A 10 2.98 -4.20 -13.05
N VAL A 11 2.81 -3.12 -12.30
CA VAL A 11 2.15 -3.15 -11.00
C VAL A 11 1.03 -2.10 -10.99
N LEU A 12 -0.11 -2.46 -10.42
CA LEU A 12 -1.28 -1.59 -10.33
C LEU A 12 -1.48 -1.11 -8.89
N ALA A 13 -1.66 0.20 -8.70
CA ALA A 13 -2.13 0.75 -7.43
C ALA A 13 -3.65 0.99 -7.50
N LEU A 14 -4.42 0.31 -6.65
CA LEU A 14 -5.87 0.44 -6.56
C LEU A 14 -6.26 1.39 -5.42
N ASP A 15 -6.69 2.60 -5.77
CA ASP A 15 -7.39 3.48 -4.85
C ASP A 15 -8.87 3.11 -4.80
N LEU A 16 -9.28 2.45 -3.71
CA LEU A 16 -10.59 1.83 -3.59
C LEU A 16 -11.75 2.82 -3.43
N LYS A 17 -11.51 4.12 -3.19
CA LYS A 17 -12.53 5.16 -2.98
C LYS A 17 -13.74 4.69 -2.14
N SER A 18 -14.85 4.30 -2.76
CA SER A 18 -16.10 3.85 -2.11
C SER A 18 -16.43 2.36 -2.35
N VAL A 19 -15.50 1.60 -2.89
CA VAL A 19 -15.64 0.16 -3.16
C VAL A 19 -15.42 -0.64 -1.87
N ASN A 20 -16.13 -1.77 -1.72
CA ASN A 20 -15.90 -2.69 -0.61
C ASN A 20 -14.50 -3.34 -0.74
N PRO A 21 -13.60 -3.16 0.25
CA PRO A 21 -12.21 -3.60 0.14
C PRO A 21 -12.09 -5.13 0.08
N VAL A 22 -12.92 -5.86 0.82
CA VAL A 22 -12.93 -7.32 0.83
C VAL A 22 -13.33 -7.88 -0.53
N LYS A 23 -14.31 -7.25 -1.20
CA LYS A 23 -14.72 -7.68 -2.55
C LYS A 23 -13.62 -7.42 -3.58
N ALA A 24 -12.96 -6.26 -3.51
CA ALA A 24 -11.85 -5.94 -4.40
C ALA A 24 -10.65 -6.89 -4.20
N ALA A 25 -10.30 -7.18 -2.94
CA ALA A 25 -9.26 -8.14 -2.58
C ALA A 25 -9.54 -9.55 -3.10
N ARG A 26 -10.77 -10.05 -2.93
CA ARG A 26 -11.17 -11.36 -3.49
C ARG A 26 -11.03 -11.41 -5.01
N LEU A 27 -11.41 -10.34 -5.71
CA LEU A 27 -11.23 -10.28 -7.16
C LEU A 27 -9.75 -10.34 -7.57
N VAL A 28 -8.87 -9.63 -6.85
CA VAL A 28 -7.42 -9.67 -7.10
C VAL A 28 -6.87 -11.09 -6.90
N LEU A 29 -7.29 -11.78 -5.83
CA LEU A 29 -6.91 -13.18 -5.58
C LEU A 29 -7.44 -14.12 -6.66
N GLU A 30 -8.71 -13.98 -7.06
CA GLU A 30 -9.32 -14.78 -8.14
C GLU A 30 -8.62 -14.58 -9.50
N GLN A 31 -8.00 -13.41 -9.70
CA GLN A 31 -7.21 -13.11 -10.88
C GLN A 31 -5.74 -13.53 -10.78
N ASP A 32 -5.30 -14.09 -9.64
CA ASP A 32 -3.90 -14.46 -9.40
C ASP A 32 -2.94 -13.25 -9.53
N MET A 33 -3.36 -12.12 -8.94
CA MET A 33 -2.69 -10.83 -9.07
C MET A 33 -2.17 -10.26 -7.74
N ALA A 34 -2.11 -11.06 -6.67
CA ALA A 34 -1.73 -10.60 -5.32
C ALA A 34 -0.39 -9.85 -5.32
N GLY A 35 0.65 -10.42 -5.97
CA GLY A 35 1.98 -9.82 -6.08
C GLY A 35 2.14 -8.75 -7.17
N SER A 36 1.05 -8.29 -7.80
CA SER A 36 1.09 -7.25 -8.85
C SER A 36 0.10 -6.11 -8.62
N VAL A 37 -0.59 -6.11 -7.48
CA VAL A 37 -1.58 -5.09 -7.13
C VAL A 37 -1.32 -4.60 -5.72
N TYR A 38 -1.04 -3.30 -5.59
CA TYR A 38 -1.09 -2.60 -4.31
C TYR A 38 -2.49 -2.08 -4.06
N PHE A 39 -3.03 -2.35 -2.88
CA PHE A 39 -4.18 -1.61 -2.37
C PHE A 39 -3.68 -0.30 -1.78
N PHE A 40 -3.99 0.80 -2.46
CA PHE A 40 -3.63 2.13 -2.02
C PHE A 40 -4.64 2.60 -0.97
N ILE A 41 -4.13 2.97 0.21
CA ILE A 41 -4.94 3.38 1.35
C ILE A 41 -4.52 4.77 1.81
N SER A 42 -5.43 5.74 1.68
CA SER A 42 -5.28 7.08 2.24
C SER A 42 -6.21 7.26 3.45
N ARG A 43 -5.73 8.02 4.47
CA ARG A 43 -6.46 8.49 5.69
C ARG A 43 -6.50 7.53 6.91
N PRO A 44 -6.82 8.03 8.13
CA PRO A 44 -6.79 7.26 9.38
C PRO A 44 -7.72 6.04 9.47
N LYS A 45 -8.73 5.92 8.59
CA LYS A 45 -9.54 4.70 8.46
C LYS A 45 -8.76 3.54 7.81
N ALA A 46 -7.51 3.77 7.42
CA ALA A 46 -6.58 2.84 6.80
C ALA A 46 -6.39 1.54 7.59
N VAL A 47 -6.36 1.62 8.92
CA VAL A 47 -6.03 0.47 9.78
C VAL A 47 -7.04 -0.66 9.63
N ALA A 48 -8.33 -0.34 9.69
CA ALA A 48 -9.37 -1.35 9.56
C ALA A 48 -9.40 -1.96 8.15
N MET A 49 -9.19 -1.13 7.12
CA MET A 49 -9.17 -1.58 5.73
C MET A 49 -7.97 -2.49 5.43
N ALA A 50 -6.75 -2.08 5.82
CA ALA A 50 -5.53 -2.86 5.63
C ALA A 50 -5.67 -4.23 6.31
N LYS A 51 -6.13 -4.25 7.57
CA LYS A 51 -6.37 -5.50 8.32
C LYS A 51 -7.44 -6.37 7.65
N GLN A 52 -8.53 -5.79 7.15
CA GLN A 52 -9.56 -6.55 6.43
C GLN A 52 -9.00 -7.19 5.16
N ILE A 53 -8.15 -6.48 4.42
CA ILE A 53 -7.51 -7.00 3.20
C ILE A 53 -6.52 -8.11 3.55
N LYS A 54 -5.55 -7.83 4.43
CA LYS A 54 -4.53 -8.80 4.87
C LYS A 54 -5.11 -10.03 5.57
N SER A 55 -6.31 -9.93 6.17
CA SER A 55 -6.99 -11.09 6.78
C SER A 55 -7.49 -12.13 5.75
N LEU A 56 -7.56 -11.75 4.47
CA LEU A 56 -7.94 -12.67 3.39
C LEU A 56 -6.73 -13.46 2.89
N ASP A 57 -5.59 -12.79 2.77
CA ASP A 57 -4.31 -13.36 2.35
C ASP A 57 -3.19 -12.37 2.71
N THR A 58 -2.09 -12.86 3.29
CA THR A 58 -0.94 -12.04 3.68
C THR A 58 -0.13 -11.52 2.49
N ASP A 59 -0.22 -12.18 1.33
CA ASP A 59 0.51 -11.82 0.11
C ASP A 59 -0.12 -10.64 -0.63
N LEU A 60 -1.31 -10.19 -0.21
CA LEU A 60 -1.93 -8.99 -0.77
C LEU A 60 -1.13 -7.75 -0.35
N MET A 61 -0.68 -6.98 -1.33
CA MET A 61 0.20 -5.85 -1.06
C MET A 61 -0.58 -4.59 -0.65
N ILE A 62 -0.10 -3.90 0.39
CA ILE A 62 -0.67 -2.66 0.90
C ILE A 62 0.30 -1.51 0.66
N SER A 63 -0.22 -0.42 0.08
CA SER A 63 0.49 0.86 -0.05
C SER A 63 -0.23 1.93 0.76
N ILE A 64 0.48 2.58 1.69
CA ILE A 64 -0.11 3.57 2.60
C ILE A 64 0.32 4.98 2.26
N ASP A 65 -0.64 5.88 2.12
CA ASP A 65 -0.37 7.31 1.99
C ASP A 65 -0.23 7.94 3.37
N LEU A 66 0.99 8.36 3.70
CA LEU A 66 1.27 9.03 4.97
C LEU A 66 1.06 10.56 4.88
N LEU A 67 0.65 11.11 3.73
CA LEU A 67 0.32 12.53 3.54
C LEU A 67 1.39 13.46 4.14
N ASN A 68 0.96 14.44 4.96
CA ASN A 68 1.83 15.40 5.62
C ASN A 68 2.60 14.81 6.81
N CYS A 69 2.35 13.55 7.23
CA CYS A 69 3.10 12.95 8.33
C CYS A 69 4.60 12.92 8.03
N TRP A 70 4.97 12.74 6.76
CA TRP A 70 6.36 12.85 6.27
C TRP A 70 7.04 14.20 6.58
N GLN A 71 6.27 15.28 6.72
CA GLN A 71 6.81 16.61 6.98
C GLN A 71 7.02 16.87 8.47
N ILE A 72 6.37 16.09 9.35
CA ILE A 72 6.29 16.36 10.78
C ILE A 72 7.10 15.32 11.57
N MET A 73 7.14 14.07 11.11
CA MET A 73 7.88 12.97 11.72
C MET A 73 8.65 12.24 10.63
N GLU A 74 9.80 11.67 11.00
CA GLU A 74 10.42 10.61 10.21
C GLU A 74 9.39 9.48 10.01
N VAL A 75 9.49 8.71 8.90
CA VAL A 75 8.49 7.70 8.53
C VAL A 75 8.27 6.76 9.70
N PRO A 76 7.09 6.78 10.34
CA PRO A 76 6.98 6.08 11.60
C PRO A 76 6.94 4.58 11.30
N GLU A 77 8.05 3.90 11.57
CA GLU A 77 8.20 2.45 11.44
C GLU A 77 6.99 1.71 12.06
N PHE A 78 6.45 2.27 13.16
CA PHE A 78 5.25 1.74 13.82
C PHE A 78 4.03 1.68 12.90
N VAL A 79 3.83 2.63 11.98
CA VAL A 79 2.69 2.64 11.06
C VAL A 79 2.84 1.51 10.04
N ILE A 80 4.03 1.36 9.48
CA ILE A 80 4.34 0.29 8.51
C ILE A 80 4.08 -1.07 9.16
N LYS A 81 4.64 -1.30 10.36
CA LYS A 81 4.47 -2.54 11.11
C LYS A 81 3.03 -2.78 11.57
N ALA A 82 2.32 -1.75 12.04
CA ALA A 82 0.95 -1.89 12.53
C ALA A 82 -0.07 -2.18 11.41
N LEU A 83 0.27 -1.78 10.18
CA LEU A 83 -0.56 -1.96 8.99
C LEU A 83 -0.11 -3.13 8.11
N ASP A 84 1.03 -3.73 8.42
CA ASP A 84 1.68 -4.72 7.56
C ASP A 84 1.83 -4.18 6.12
N ALA A 85 2.33 -2.94 6.01
CA ALA A 85 2.41 -2.24 4.75
C ALA A 85 3.68 -2.64 3.96
N ASP A 86 3.49 -3.02 2.71
CA ASP A 86 4.56 -3.39 1.78
C ASP A 86 5.20 -2.17 1.13
N ALA A 87 4.46 -1.06 1.06
CA ALA A 87 4.94 0.20 0.55
C ALA A 87 4.36 1.41 1.31
N VAL A 88 5.13 2.49 1.33
CA VAL A 88 4.67 3.82 1.68
C VAL A 88 4.60 4.68 0.42
N PHE A 89 3.57 5.49 0.32
CA PHE A 89 3.38 6.44 -0.74
C PHE A 89 3.69 7.86 -0.24
N ALA A 90 4.43 8.60 -1.05
CA ALA A 90 4.71 10.01 -0.86
C ALA A 90 4.62 10.74 -2.20
N SER A 91 4.04 11.95 -2.18
CA SER A 91 4.19 12.87 -3.30
C SER A 91 5.49 13.67 -3.14
N GLU A 92 6.16 13.98 -4.25
CA GLU A 92 7.42 14.73 -4.26
C GLU A 92 7.36 16.03 -3.45
N TRP A 93 6.22 16.75 -3.48
CA TRP A 93 6.03 17.99 -2.72
C TRP A 93 6.06 17.81 -1.19
N PHE A 94 5.94 16.57 -0.71
CA PHE A 94 5.96 16.21 0.70
C PHE A 94 7.22 15.43 1.11
N PHE A 95 8.22 15.38 0.23
CA PHE A 95 9.45 14.66 0.54
C PHE A 95 10.10 15.17 1.82
N PRO A 96 10.51 14.26 2.72
CA PRO A 96 11.25 14.65 3.90
C PRO A 96 12.58 15.26 3.47
N ARG A 97 13.12 16.16 4.30
CA ARG A 97 14.51 16.63 4.16
C ARG A 97 15.53 15.56 4.52
N HIS A 98 15.09 14.48 5.18
CA HIS A 98 15.88 13.36 5.66
C HIS A 98 15.60 12.10 4.82
N GLU A 99 16.52 11.13 4.87
CA GLU A 99 16.50 9.94 3.99
C GLU A 99 15.35 8.95 4.32
N PHE A 100 15.08 8.03 3.40
CA PHE A 100 14.11 6.93 3.53
C PHE A 100 14.66 5.74 4.36
N SER A 101 15.49 5.99 5.37
CA SER A 101 16.21 4.93 6.08
C SER A 101 15.28 4.01 6.89
N GLU A 102 14.23 4.56 7.50
CA GLU A 102 13.27 3.81 8.31
C GLU A 102 12.36 2.90 7.49
N THR A 103 11.98 3.29 6.27
CA THR A 103 11.20 2.41 5.39
C THR A 103 12.01 1.18 5.01
N SER A 104 13.31 1.35 4.78
CA SER A 104 14.22 0.23 4.54
C SER A 104 14.35 -0.68 5.76
N GLN A 105 14.42 -0.12 6.98
CA GLN A 105 14.45 -0.92 8.22
C GLN A 105 13.15 -1.70 8.43
N ALA A 106 12.02 -1.15 7.97
CA ALA A 106 10.71 -1.77 8.03
C ALA A 106 10.42 -2.74 6.87
N ASN A 107 11.36 -2.97 5.95
CA ASN A 107 11.19 -3.74 4.71
C ASN A 107 10.03 -3.24 3.81
N ALA A 108 9.75 -1.94 3.83
CA ALA A 108 8.74 -1.32 2.96
C ALA A 108 9.39 -0.51 1.83
N GLN A 109 8.79 -0.59 0.64
CA GLN A 109 9.20 0.21 -0.51
C GLN A 109 8.68 1.64 -0.41
N VAL A 110 9.36 2.58 -1.07
CA VAL A 110 8.86 3.95 -1.22
C VAL A 110 8.32 4.13 -2.63
N GLN A 111 7.04 4.47 -2.73
CA GLN A 111 6.36 4.84 -3.97
C GLN A 111 6.23 6.35 -4.04
N VAL A 112 6.71 6.92 -5.14
CA VAL A 112 6.78 8.36 -5.34
C VAL A 112 5.81 8.78 -6.42
N TYR A 113 5.02 9.80 -6.14
CA TYR A 113 4.28 10.54 -7.16
C TYR A 113 5.03 11.81 -7.57
N LEU A 114 5.52 11.82 -8.82
CA LEU A 114 6.23 12.90 -9.51
C LEU A 114 5.25 13.80 -10.27
#